data_AF-A0A6P0TQF4-F1
#
_entry.id   AF-A0A6P0TQF4-F1
#
_cell.length_a   1.000
_cell.length_b   1.000
_cell.length_c   1.000
_cell.angle_alpha   90.00
_cell.angle_beta   90.00
_cell.angle_gamma   90.00
#
_symmetry.space_group_name_H-M   'P 1'
#
loop_
_entity.id
_entity.type
_entity.pdbx_description
1 polymer ?
#
loop_
_entity_poly.entity_id
_entity_poly.type
_entity_poly.pdbx_seq_one_letter_code
_entity_poly.pdbx_strand_id
1 'polypeptide(L)'
;MLTENTKMTVKKFLVQLDEIIEKQHLLKHQFYQMWNEGKLSLEMLQEYAQEYYLQVHYFPTYVSATHAACDDLEIRKMLLENLMEEEMGAANHPELWLRFAEGLGVKREAVKEREHLAKTQESVKLLQQLSRSENPAKGLAALYAYESQIPEVATTKIAGLKEFYGINSEAALAFFKVHEKADEIHS
;
A
#
# COMPACT_ATOMS: atom_id res chain seq x y z
N MET A 1 -6.36 -31.25 -30.60
CA MET A 1 -6.40 -31.22 -29.12
C MET A 1 -7.25 -30.04 -28.73
N LEU A 2 -8.50 -30.30 -28.37
CA LEU A 2 -9.46 -29.26 -27.97
C LEU A 2 -9.05 -28.77 -26.59
N THR A 3 -8.87 -27.46 -26.48
CA THR A 3 -8.59 -26.73 -25.24
C THR A 3 -9.73 -26.98 -24.26
N GLU A 4 -9.47 -27.72 -23.18
CA GLU A 4 -10.37 -27.77 -22.05
C GLU A 4 -10.47 -26.37 -21.45
N ASN A 5 -11.54 -25.68 -21.82
CA ASN A 5 -11.98 -24.46 -21.19
C ASN A 5 -12.58 -24.83 -19.83
N THR A 6 -11.71 -25.17 -18.85
CA THR A 6 -12.16 -25.46 -17.49
C THR A 6 -12.63 -24.14 -16.89
N LYS A 7 -13.95 -23.94 -16.79
CA LYS A 7 -14.52 -22.80 -16.04
C LYS A 7 -13.97 -22.84 -14.61
N MET A 8 -13.07 -21.91 -14.30
CA MET A 8 -12.55 -21.71 -12.95
C MET A 8 -13.70 -21.22 -12.06
N THR A 9 -13.89 -21.84 -10.90
CA THR A 9 -14.85 -21.35 -9.91
C THR A 9 -14.31 -20.09 -9.24
N VAL A 10 -15.19 -19.20 -8.76
CA VAL A 10 -14.79 -18.00 -8.00
C VAL A 10 -13.87 -18.37 -6.84
N LYS A 11 -14.22 -19.40 -6.07
CA LYS A 11 -13.37 -19.89 -4.98
C LYS A 11 -11.97 -20.31 -5.43
N LYS A 12 -11.86 -21.02 -6.56
CA LYS A 12 -10.55 -21.44 -7.09
C LYS A 12 -9.74 -20.25 -7.60
N PHE A 13 -10.40 -19.26 -8.19
CA PHE A 13 -9.76 -18.03 -8.63
C PHE A 13 -9.18 -17.23 -7.45
N LEU A 14 -9.96 -17.02 -6.39
CA LEU A 14 -9.51 -16.28 -5.19
C LEU A 14 -8.31 -16.97 -4.53
N VAL A 15 -8.38 -18.29 -4.33
CA VAL A 15 -7.25 -19.07 -3.79
C VAL A 15 -5.99 -18.90 -4.64
N GLN A 16 -6.11 -18.93 -5.97
CA GLN A 16 -4.96 -18.73 -6.85
C GLN A 16 -4.40 -17.31 -6.79
N LEU A 17 -5.25 -16.30 -6.63
CA LEU A 17 -4.82 -14.91 -6.44
C LEU A 17 -4.01 -14.78 -5.15
N ASP A 18 -4.54 -15.29 -4.04
CA ASP A 18 -3.86 -15.26 -2.73
C ASP A 18 -2.53 -16.02 -2.77
N GLU A 19 -2.47 -17.18 -3.42
CA GLU A 19 -1.23 -17.94 -3.60
C GLU A 19 -0.17 -17.16 -4.41
N ILE A 20 -0.58 -16.33 -5.37
CA ILE A 20 0.34 -15.49 -6.15
C ILE A 20 0.88 -14.37 -5.28
N ILE A 21 0.02 -13.70 -4.52
CA ILE A 21 0.39 -12.62 -3.59
C ILE A 21 1.35 -13.19 -2.54
N GLU A 22 1.00 -14.30 -1.91
CA GLU A 22 1.79 -14.94 -0.86
C GLU A 22 3.20 -15.34 -1.36
N LYS A 23 3.32 -15.84 -2.60
CA LYS A 23 4.63 -16.17 -3.19
C LYS A 23 5.54 -14.95 -3.35
N GLN A 24 4.97 -13.76 -3.48
CA GLN A 24 5.68 -12.49 -3.66
C GLN A 24 5.48 -11.55 -2.46
N HIS A 25 5.08 -12.09 -1.30
CA HIS A 25 4.70 -11.29 -0.14
C HIS A 25 5.83 -10.35 0.29
N LEU A 26 5.51 -9.10 0.61
CA LEU A 26 6.48 -8.05 0.95
C LEU A 26 7.41 -8.47 2.08
N LEU A 27 6.90 -9.16 3.10
CA LEU A 27 7.71 -9.61 4.24
C LEU A 27 8.77 -10.67 3.88
N LYS A 28 8.67 -11.30 2.70
CA LYS A 28 9.71 -12.20 2.18
C LYS A 28 10.83 -11.44 1.48
N HIS A 29 10.65 -10.16 1.17
CA HIS A 29 11.68 -9.34 0.55
C HIS A 29 12.79 -8.99 1.54
N GLN A 30 14.04 -8.98 1.07
CA GLN A 30 15.23 -8.73 1.91
C GLN A 30 15.13 -7.44 2.74
N PHE A 31 14.53 -6.39 2.17
CA PHE A 31 14.31 -5.12 2.87
C PHE A 31 13.50 -5.30 4.17
N TYR A 32 12.41 -6.07 4.13
CA TYR A 32 11.55 -6.29 5.29
C TYR A 32 12.15 -7.29 6.28
N GLN A 33 12.93 -8.27 5.81
CA GLN A 33 13.72 -9.11 6.71
C GLN A 33 14.76 -8.28 7.48
N MET A 34 15.48 -7.39 6.79
CA MET A 34 16.42 -6.48 7.46
C MET A 34 15.70 -5.54 8.43
N TRP A 35 14.50 -5.06 8.09
CA TRP A 35 13.68 -4.27 9.01
C TRP A 35 13.37 -5.03 10.30
N ASN A 36 12.86 -6.26 10.18
CA ASN A 36 12.45 -7.09 11.31
C ASN A 36 13.63 -7.56 12.17
N GLU A 37 14.84 -7.54 11.62
CA GLU A 37 16.08 -7.88 12.33
C GLU A 37 16.84 -6.63 12.84
N GLY A 38 16.30 -5.42 12.65
CA GLY A 38 16.96 -4.17 13.06
C GLY A 38 18.24 -3.85 12.28
N LYS A 39 18.38 -4.36 11.06
CA LYS A 39 19.59 -4.26 10.22
C LYS A 39 19.57 -3.12 9.21
N LEU A 40 18.45 -2.41 9.05
CA LEU A 40 18.44 -1.18 8.25
C LEU A 40 19.15 -0.06 9.02
N SER A 41 19.91 0.79 8.33
CA SER A 41 20.39 2.03 8.94
C SER A 41 19.27 3.07 8.99
N LEU A 42 19.45 4.12 9.81
CA LEU A 42 18.49 5.22 9.86
C LEU A 42 18.37 5.91 8.48
N GLU A 43 19.49 6.06 7.76
CA GLU A 43 19.51 6.64 6.42
C GLU A 43 18.69 5.80 5.43
N MET A 44 18.76 4.46 5.52
CA MET A 44 17.92 3.59 4.69
C MET A 44 16.43 3.79 4.97
N LEU A 45 16.04 3.98 6.23
CA LEU A 45 14.66 4.28 6.60
C LEU A 45 14.20 5.65 6.09
N GLN A 46 15.07 6.65 6.20
CA GLN A 46 14.82 8.00 5.70
C GLN A 46 14.65 8.01 4.17
N GLU A 47 15.50 7.29 3.44
CA GLU A 47 15.38 7.13 1.99
C GLU A 47 14.09 6.38 1.61
N TYR A 48 13.76 5.32 2.34
CA TYR A 48 12.51 4.59 2.15
C TYR A 48 11.28 5.49 2.36
N ALA A 49 11.24 6.25 3.47
CA ALA A 49 10.12 7.14 3.77
C ALA A 49 9.93 8.22 2.71
N GLN A 50 11.02 8.72 2.15
CA GLN A 50 10.98 9.71 1.08
C GLN A 50 10.52 9.11 -0.26
N GLU A 51 11.08 7.97 -0.69
CA GLU A 51 10.71 7.31 -1.96
C GLU A 51 9.25 6.84 -1.96
N TYR A 52 8.82 6.21 -0.87
CA TYR A 52 7.51 5.57 -0.81
C TYR A 52 6.36 6.59 -0.73
N TYR A 53 6.64 7.86 -0.43
CA TYR A 53 5.64 8.90 -0.40
C TYR A 53 4.91 9.05 -1.75
N LEU A 54 5.59 8.83 -2.88
CA LEU A 54 4.94 8.87 -4.20
C LEU A 54 3.77 7.89 -4.30
N GLN A 55 3.96 6.67 -3.79
CA GLN A 55 2.93 5.64 -3.78
C GLN A 55 1.76 6.06 -2.91
N VAL A 56 2.02 6.52 -1.69
CA VAL A 56 0.96 6.97 -0.75
C VAL A 56 0.21 8.18 -1.32
N HIS A 57 0.92 9.13 -1.90
CA HIS A 57 0.35 10.34 -2.47
C HIS A 57 -0.62 10.03 -3.63
N TYR A 58 -0.27 9.08 -4.50
CA TYR A 58 -1.11 8.72 -5.64
C TYR A 58 -2.12 7.61 -5.35
N PHE A 59 -2.05 6.93 -4.22
CA PHE A 59 -2.96 5.82 -3.90
C PHE A 59 -4.45 6.16 -4.03
N PRO A 60 -4.95 7.32 -3.53
CA PRO A 60 -6.34 7.76 -3.75
C PRO A 60 -6.73 7.82 -5.24
N THR A 61 -5.78 8.16 -6.12
CA THR A 61 -6.03 8.26 -7.56
C THR A 61 -6.25 6.89 -8.21
N TYR A 62 -5.76 5.81 -7.61
CA TYR A 62 -5.95 4.44 -8.08
C TYR A 62 -7.36 3.96 -7.75
N VAL A 63 -7.81 4.24 -6.52
CA VAL A 63 -9.16 3.92 -6.05
C VAL A 63 -10.19 4.67 -6.87
N SER A 64 -10.02 5.99 -7.04
CA SER A 64 -10.94 6.80 -7.85
C SER A 64 -10.98 6.42 -9.34
N ALA A 65 -9.83 6.05 -9.94
CA ALA A 65 -9.80 5.56 -11.32
C ALA A 65 -10.56 4.24 -11.48
N THR A 66 -10.36 3.30 -10.54
CA THR A 66 -11.07 2.01 -10.52
C THR A 66 -12.57 2.21 -10.29
N HIS A 67 -12.94 3.12 -9.38
CA HIS A 67 -14.32 3.52 -9.11
C HIS A 67 -15.01 4.07 -10.37
N ALA A 68 -14.34 4.97 -11.10
CA ALA A 68 -14.88 5.57 -12.31
C ALA A 68 -15.10 4.54 -13.45
N ALA A 69 -14.29 3.48 -13.50
CA ALA A 69 -14.42 2.38 -14.46
C ALA A 69 -15.43 1.31 -14.05
N CYS A 70 -16.07 1.42 -12.88
CA CYS A 70 -16.98 0.40 -12.34
C CYS A 70 -18.45 0.82 -12.46
N ASP A 71 -19.25 0.00 -13.16
CA ASP A 71 -20.70 0.24 -13.30
C ASP A 71 -21.51 -0.29 -12.11
N ASP A 72 -20.98 -1.25 -11.35
CA ASP A 72 -21.66 -1.85 -10.21
C ASP A 72 -21.72 -0.88 -9.02
N LEU A 73 -22.94 -0.54 -8.60
CA LEU A 73 -23.17 0.46 -7.56
C LEU A 73 -22.63 0.03 -6.19
N GLU A 74 -22.74 -1.24 -5.83
CA GLU A 74 -22.30 -1.71 -4.52
C GLU A 74 -20.77 -1.74 -4.45
N ILE A 75 -20.11 -2.14 -5.54
CA ILE A 75 -18.64 -2.04 -5.64
C ILE A 75 -18.18 -0.58 -5.59
N ARG A 76 -18.88 0.32 -6.28
CA ARG A 76 -18.56 1.75 -6.21
C ARG A 76 -18.70 2.33 -4.79
N LYS A 77 -19.69 1.91 -4.01
CA LYS A 77 -19.81 2.35 -2.61
C LYS A 77 -18.60 1.92 -1.77
N MET A 78 -18.16 0.67 -1.90
CA MET A 78 -16.96 0.18 -1.20
C MET A 78 -15.71 0.96 -1.62
N LEU A 79 -15.53 1.22 -2.92
CA LEU A 79 -14.41 2.03 -3.41
C LEU A 79 -14.49 3.50 -2.94
N LEU A 80 -15.70 4.05 -2.80
CA LEU A 80 -15.90 5.40 -2.27
C LEU A 80 -15.52 5.46 -0.78
N GLU A 81 -15.92 4.48 0.01
CA GLU A 81 -15.54 4.36 1.43
C GLU A 81 -14.02 4.27 1.57
N ASN A 82 -13.36 3.40 0.81
CA ASN A 82 -11.90 3.31 0.76
C ASN A 82 -11.27 4.68 0.39
N LEU A 83 -11.73 5.33 -0.69
CA LEU A 83 -11.22 6.64 -1.10
C LEU A 83 -11.37 7.71 0.00
N MET A 84 -12.48 7.69 0.74
CA MET A 84 -12.70 8.62 1.85
C MET A 84 -11.71 8.38 2.98
N GLU A 85 -11.43 7.13 3.33
CA GLU A 85 -10.41 6.80 4.35
C GLU A 85 -9.01 7.24 3.93
N GLU A 86 -8.66 7.03 2.67
CA GLU A 86 -7.34 7.37 2.13
C GLU A 86 -7.08 8.89 2.08
N GLU A 87 -8.07 9.70 1.70
CA GLU A 87 -7.83 11.10 1.29
C GLU A 87 -8.59 12.16 2.12
N MET A 88 -9.68 11.80 2.81
CA MET A 88 -10.55 12.78 3.45
C MET A 88 -9.99 13.30 4.80
N GLY A 89 -10.13 14.61 5.02
CA GLY A 89 -9.84 15.24 6.31
C GLY A 89 -8.35 15.52 6.57
N ALA A 90 -8.06 16.05 7.77
CA ALA A 90 -6.72 16.51 8.13
C ALA A 90 -5.77 15.40 8.61
N ALA A 91 -6.25 14.15 8.69
CA ALA A 91 -5.48 12.98 9.09
C ALA A 91 -5.50 11.90 7.98
N ASN A 92 -5.56 12.34 6.72
CA ASN A 92 -5.49 11.45 5.56
C ASN A 92 -4.12 10.78 5.43
N HIS A 93 -4.05 9.71 4.64
CA HIS A 93 -2.88 8.85 4.57
C HIS A 93 -1.60 9.56 4.09
N PRO A 94 -1.64 10.45 3.07
CA PRO A 94 -0.48 11.26 2.70
C PRO A 94 0.04 12.13 3.86
N GLU A 95 -0.84 12.76 4.63
CA GLU A 95 -0.45 13.57 5.79
C GLU A 95 0.14 12.70 6.92
N LEU A 96 -0.46 11.54 7.20
CA LEU A 96 0.07 10.62 8.20
C LEU A 96 1.46 10.08 7.81
N TRP A 97 1.71 9.84 6.52
CA TRP A 97 3.03 9.44 6.04
C TRP A 97 4.09 10.53 6.20
N LEU A 98 3.71 11.80 5.99
CA LEU A 98 4.62 12.93 6.27
C LEU A 98 5.03 12.98 7.74
N ARG A 99 4.10 12.71 8.67
CA ARG A 99 4.41 12.63 10.11
C ARG A 99 5.34 11.48 10.44
N PHE A 100 5.23 10.35 9.74
CA PHE A 100 6.18 9.25 9.83
C PHE A 100 7.58 9.69 9.38
N ALA A 101 7.70 10.34 8.22
CA ALA A 101 8.98 10.84 7.73
C ALA A 101 9.61 11.88 8.69
N GLU A 102 8.82 12.77 9.28
CA GLU A 102 9.28 13.70 10.32
C GLU A 102 9.77 12.97 11.58
N GLY A 103 9.10 11.87 11.96
CA GLY A 103 9.53 10.99 13.05
C GLY A 103 10.90 10.35 12.82
N LEU A 104 11.32 10.23 11.56
CA LEU A 104 12.66 9.80 11.14
C LEU A 104 13.66 10.96 11.03
N GLY A 105 13.24 12.20 11.30
CA GLY A 105 14.06 13.40 11.16
C GLY A 105 14.13 13.97 9.74
N VAL A 106 13.27 13.51 8.82
CA VAL A 106 13.19 14.04 7.45
C VAL A 106 12.26 15.25 7.41
N LYS A 107 12.68 16.33 6.75
CA LYS A 107 11.81 17.51 6.54
C LYS A 107 10.68 17.20 5.56
N ARG A 108 9.48 17.71 5.83
CA ARG A 108 8.31 17.53 4.96
C ARG A 108 8.56 17.98 3.52
N GLU A 109 9.24 19.11 3.37
CA GLU A 109 9.55 19.70 2.06
C GLU A 109 10.43 18.75 1.25
N ALA A 110 11.43 18.12 1.88
CA ALA A 110 12.29 17.15 1.21
C ALA A 110 11.51 15.92 0.71
N VAL A 111 10.49 15.48 1.45
CA VAL A 111 9.61 14.37 1.02
C VAL A 111 8.72 14.80 -0.16
N LYS A 112 8.12 16.00 -0.09
CA LYS A 112 7.20 16.51 -1.12
C LYS A 112 7.89 16.87 -2.43
N GLU A 113 9.10 17.41 -2.35
CA GLU A 113 9.87 17.92 -3.49
C GLU A 113 10.84 16.89 -4.04
N ARG A 114 10.80 15.64 -3.54
CA ARG A 114 11.72 14.60 -3.95
C ARG A 114 11.69 14.33 -5.45
N GLU A 115 12.88 14.29 -6.04
CA GLU A 115 13.09 13.62 -7.32
C GLU A 115 13.18 12.11 -7.07
N HIS A 116 12.12 11.39 -7.44
CA HIS A 116 11.98 9.97 -7.14
C HIS A 116 12.81 9.10 -8.08
N LEU A 117 13.28 7.95 -7.59
CA LEU A 117 13.99 6.98 -8.42
C LEU A 117 13.13 6.49 -9.59
N ALA A 118 13.77 6.21 -10.72
CA ALA A 118 13.09 5.69 -11.91
C ALA A 118 12.26 4.43 -11.60
N LYS A 119 12.75 3.54 -10.72
CA LYS A 119 12.02 2.33 -10.30
C LYS A 119 10.78 2.62 -9.47
N THR A 120 10.81 3.64 -8.62
CA THR A 120 9.64 4.10 -7.87
C THR A 120 8.59 4.66 -8.81
N GLN A 121 9.01 5.49 -9.77
CA GLN A 121 8.12 6.04 -10.80
C GLN A 121 7.51 4.95 -11.69
N GLU A 122 8.30 3.96 -12.11
CA GLU A 122 7.83 2.79 -12.87
C GLU A 122 6.76 2.00 -12.09
N SER A 123 6.98 1.77 -10.78
CA SER A 123 6.03 1.05 -9.93
C SER A 123 4.70 1.79 -9.79
N VAL A 124 4.74 3.10 -9.50
CA VAL A 124 3.56 3.97 -9.44
C VAL A 124 2.82 4.00 -10.77
N LYS A 125 3.55 4.13 -11.89
CA LYS A 125 2.97 4.13 -13.23
C LYS A 125 2.27 2.82 -13.55
N LEU A 126 2.82 1.68 -13.12
CA LEU A 126 2.20 0.37 -13.33
C LEU A 126 0.84 0.29 -12.62
N LEU A 127 0.76 0.69 -11.34
CA LEU A 127 -0.51 0.70 -10.61
C LEU A 127 -1.51 1.69 -11.23
N GLN A 128 -1.07 2.89 -11.62
CA GLN A 128 -1.92 3.83 -12.36
C GLN A 128 -2.51 3.22 -13.64
N GLN A 129 -1.71 2.47 -14.40
CA GLN A 129 -2.16 1.81 -15.63
C GLN A 129 -3.18 0.71 -15.35
N LEU A 130 -2.96 -0.11 -14.32
CA LEU A 130 -3.88 -1.18 -13.94
C LEU A 130 -5.22 -0.62 -13.44
N SER A 131 -5.18 0.40 -12.58
CA SER A 131 -6.37 1.05 -12.02
C SER A 131 -7.17 1.85 -13.04
N ARG A 132 -6.54 2.32 -14.13
CA ARG A 132 -7.22 3.01 -15.24
C ARG A 132 -7.74 2.05 -16.33
N SER A 133 -7.65 0.74 -16.13
CA SER A 133 -8.17 -0.20 -17.12
C SER A 133 -9.68 -0.06 -17.26
N GLU A 134 -10.18 -0.19 -18.49
CA GLU A 134 -11.63 -0.29 -18.77
C GLU A 134 -12.30 -1.52 -18.13
N ASN A 135 -11.52 -2.52 -17.70
CA ASN A 135 -12.03 -3.65 -16.93
C ASN A 135 -11.77 -3.38 -15.44
N PRO A 136 -12.80 -3.04 -14.64
CA PRO A 136 -12.63 -2.69 -13.23
C PRO A 136 -12.06 -3.84 -12.39
N ALA A 137 -12.22 -5.10 -12.82
CA ALA A 137 -11.62 -6.24 -12.12
C ALA A 137 -10.08 -6.19 -12.10
N LYS A 138 -9.44 -5.56 -13.09
CA LYS A 138 -7.98 -5.38 -13.09
C LYS A 138 -7.54 -4.36 -12.06
N GLY A 139 -8.27 -3.25 -11.94
CA GLY A 139 -8.02 -2.23 -10.92
C GLY A 139 -8.24 -2.80 -9.53
N LEU A 140 -9.35 -3.49 -9.30
CA LEU A 140 -9.67 -4.16 -8.04
C LEU A 140 -8.60 -5.20 -7.66
N ALA A 141 -8.17 -6.05 -8.59
CA ALA A 141 -7.12 -7.03 -8.31
C ALA A 141 -5.76 -6.37 -7.99
N ALA A 142 -5.45 -5.24 -8.62
CA ALA A 142 -4.21 -4.51 -8.34
C ALA A 142 -4.23 -3.84 -6.96
N LEU A 143 -5.38 -3.24 -6.57
CA LEU A 143 -5.62 -2.68 -5.25
C LEU A 143 -5.53 -3.79 -4.19
N TYR A 144 -6.26 -4.89 -4.36
CA TYR A 144 -6.24 -6.03 -3.45
C TYR A 144 -4.84 -6.64 -3.28
N ALA A 145 -4.10 -6.82 -4.37
CA ALA A 145 -2.73 -7.36 -4.31
C ALA A 145 -1.78 -6.45 -3.52
N TYR A 146 -2.05 -5.15 -3.44
CA TYR A 146 -1.31 -4.21 -2.63
C TYR A 146 -1.82 -4.18 -1.18
N GLU A 147 -3.11 -3.93 -0.98
CA GLU A 147 -3.74 -3.67 0.32
C GLU A 147 -3.78 -4.89 1.24
N SER A 148 -3.99 -6.10 0.70
CA SER A 148 -4.09 -7.33 1.51
C SER A 148 -2.84 -7.65 2.32
N GLN A 149 -1.68 -7.10 1.94
CA GLN A 149 -0.40 -7.32 2.64
C GLN A 149 -0.15 -6.26 3.73
N ILE A 150 -0.89 -5.16 3.70
CA ILE A 150 -0.57 -3.96 4.48
C ILE A 150 -0.78 -4.14 6.00
N PRO A 151 -1.78 -4.88 6.51
CA PRO A 151 -1.97 -5.04 7.96
C PRO A 151 -0.79 -5.74 8.65
N GLU A 152 -0.32 -6.86 8.09
CA GLU A 152 0.84 -7.58 8.62
C GLU A 152 2.13 -6.75 8.49
N VAL A 153 2.30 -6.07 7.35
CA VAL A 153 3.41 -5.14 7.13
C VAL A 153 3.37 -3.96 8.12
N ALA A 154 2.19 -3.42 8.44
CA ALA A 154 2.05 -2.33 9.40
C ALA A 154 2.42 -2.78 10.82
N THR A 155 1.95 -3.96 11.23
CA THR A 155 2.26 -4.57 12.53
C THR A 155 3.77 -4.73 12.71
N THR A 156 4.44 -5.35 11.72
CA THR A 156 5.89 -5.55 11.73
C THR A 156 6.67 -4.22 11.68
N LYS A 157 6.18 -3.24 10.92
CA LYS A 157 6.77 -1.89 10.90
C LYS A 157 6.72 -1.22 12.27
N ILE A 158 5.57 -1.25 12.94
CA ILE A 158 5.42 -0.68 14.29
C ILE A 158 6.38 -1.35 15.27
N ALA A 159 6.46 -2.68 15.26
CA ALA A 159 7.36 -3.43 16.14
C ALA A 159 8.82 -3.01 15.92
N GLY A 160 9.31 -3.05 14.68
CA GLY A 160 10.69 -2.71 14.35
C GLY A 160 11.07 -1.25 14.68
N LEU A 161 10.17 -0.29 14.39
CA LEU A 161 10.39 1.13 14.69
C LEU A 161 10.61 1.38 16.18
N LYS A 162 9.80 0.72 17.02
CA LYS A 162 9.90 0.86 18.47
C LYS A 162 11.14 0.17 19.02
N GLU A 163 11.36 -1.08 18.62
CA GLU A 163 12.40 -1.95 19.19
C GLU A 163 13.81 -1.53 18.77
N PHE A 164 14.03 -1.26 17.48
CA PHE A 164 15.38 -1.07 16.94
C PHE A 164 15.76 0.39 16.70
N TYR A 165 14.77 1.27 16.52
CA TYR A 165 15.00 2.66 16.12
C TYR A 165 14.54 3.69 17.16
N GLY A 166 13.91 3.25 18.26
CA GLY A 166 13.43 4.15 19.32
C GLY A 166 12.27 5.07 18.91
N ILE A 167 11.63 4.82 17.76
CA ILE A 167 10.54 5.63 17.22
C ILE A 167 9.23 5.18 17.85
N ASN A 168 8.82 5.91 18.88
CA ASN A 168 7.67 5.56 19.72
C ASN A 168 6.56 6.62 19.71
N SER A 169 6.77 7.76 19.03
CA SER A 169 5.80 8.85 19.07
C SER A 169 4.50 8.45 18.37
N GLU A 170 3.37 8.90 18.94
CA GLU A 170 2.06 8.59 18.36
C GLU A 170 1.93 9.13 16.94
N ALA A 171 2.45 10.33 16.69
CA ALA A 171 2.42 10.96 15.37
C ALA A 171 3.20 10.16 14.31
N ALA A 172 4.40 9.66 14.64
CA ALA A 172 5.22 8.91 13.68
C ALA A 172 4.67 7.51 13.37
N LEU A 173 3.91 6.94 14.32
CA LEU A 173 3.32 5.60 14.16
C LEU A 173 1.87 5.65 13.63
N ALA A 174 1.26 6.83 13.52
CA ALA A 174 -0.16 6.98 13.21
C ALA A 174 -0.54 6.34 11.86
N PHE A 175 0.28 6.52 10.82
CA PHE A 175 0.06 5.90 9.51
C PHE A 175 -0.07 4.37 9.64
N PHE A 176 0.87 3.72 10.33
CA PHE A 176 0.83 2.26 10.46
C PHE A 176 -0.31 1.79 11.37
N LYS A 177 -0.68 2.55 12.41
CA LYS A 177 -1.77 2.18 13.31
C LYS A 177 -3.14 2.17 12.65
N VAL A 178 -3.39 3.07 11.68
CA VAL A 178 -4.67 3.04 10.93
C VAL A 178 -4.71 1.83 10.00
N HIS A 179 -3.55 1.46 9.43
CA HIS A 179 -3.40 0.30 8.55
C HIS A 179 -3.35 -1.05 9.27
N GLU A 180 -2.88 -1.10 10.53
CA GLU A 180 -2.91 -2.29 11.39
C GLU A 180 -4.35 -2.71 11.73
N LYS A 181 -5.27 -1.74 11.79
CA LYS A 181 -6.67 -1.93 12.19
C LYS A 181 -7.65 -2.07 11.01
N ALA A 182 -7.19 -1.80 9.78
CA ALA A 182 -8.04 -1.85 8.59
C ALA A 182 -8.41 -3.29 8.16
N ASP A 183 -7.76 -4.30 8.76
CA ASP A 183 -7.87 -5.73 8.41
C ASP A 183 -9.26 -6.36 8.63
N GLU A 184 -10.21 -5.66 9.27
CA GLU A 184 -11.57 -6.18 9.43
C GLU A 184 -12.57 -5.68 8.37
N ILE A 185 -12.26 -4.63 7.60
CA ILE A 185 -13.26 -3.93 6.76
C ILE A 185 -12.95 -4.02 5.26
N HIS A 186 -11.67 -4.14 4.86
CA HIS A 186 -11.25 -4.00 3.44
C HIS A 186 -10.64 -5.24 2.78
N SER A 187 -10.62 -6.39 3.47
CA SER A 187 -10.07 -7.68 3.00
C SER A 187 -11.15 -8.65 2.49
#